data_AF-A0A3D6EQI6-F1
#
_entry.id   AF-A0A3D6EQI6-F1
#
_cell.length_a   1.000
_cell.length_b   1.000
_cell.length_c   1.000
_cell.angle_alpha   90.00
_cell.angle_beta   90.00
_cell.angle_gamma   90.00
#
_symmetry.space_group_name_H-M   'P 1'
#
loop_
_entity.id
_entity.type
_entity.pdbx_description
1 polymer ?
#
loop_
_entity_poly.entity_id
_entity_poly.type
_entity_poly.pdbx_seq_one_letter_code
_entity_poly.pdbx_strand_id
1 'polypeptide(L)' 'MKTKLTLSIDKKTLTKAKRLSEKRGKSISRLFEEYVEGNQPISATPIADSLRGILKKAAGNKSYEELRAEAMKEKYGV' A
#
# COMPACT_ATOMS: atom_id res chain seq x y z
N MET A 1 -22.95 6.03 6.83
CA MET A 1 -24.08 5.27 6.26
C MET A 1 -23.53 4.03 5.57
N LYS A 2 -24.17 2.85 5.68
CA LYS A 2 -23.74 1.64 4.95
C LYS A 2 -24.66 1.38 3.77
N THR A 3 -24.07 1.07 2.61
CA THR A 3 -24.79 0.75 1.37
C THR A 3 -24.56 -0.73 1.01
N LYS A 4 -25.56 -1.37 0.40
CA LYS A 4 -25.43 -2.77 -0.03
C LYS A 4 -24.69 -2.85 -1.37
N LEU A 5 -23.75 -3.78 -1.47
CA LEU A 5 -23.05 -4.15 -2.71
C LEU A 5 -23.29 -5.63 -2.96
N THR A 6 -23.93 -5.96 -4.08
CA THR A 6 -24.14 -7.35 -4.53
C THR A 6 -23.10 -7.68 -5.58
N LEU A 7 -22.33 -8.75 -5.36
CA LEU A 7 -21.25 -9.16 -6.25
C LEU A 7 -21.54 -10.54 -6.84
N SER A 8 -21.34 -10.69 -8.14
CA SER A 8 -21.24 -11.99 -8.79
C SER A 8 -19.81 -12.49 -8.67
N ILE A 9 -19.59 -13.57 -7.91
CA ILE A 9 -18.26 -14.14 -7.68
C ILE A 9 -18.27 -15.65 -7.90
N ASP A 10 -17.13 -16.21 -8.28
CA ASP A 10 -16.96 -17.65 -8.41
C ASP A 10 -17.17 -18.38 -7.07
N LYS A 11 -17.75 -19.59 -7.13
CA LYS A 11 -18.07 -20.41 -5.95
C LYS A 11 -16.83 -20.79 -5.14
N LYS A 12 -15.68 -21.03 -5.79
CA LYS A 12 -14.41 -21.32 -5.08
C LYS A 12 -13.94 -20.09 -4.34
N THR A 13 -14.07 -18.90 -4.92
CA THR A 13 -13.75 -17.62 -4.26
C THR A 13 -14.63 -17.38 -3.04
N LEU A 14 -15.94 -17.59 -3.14
CA LEU A 14 -16.85 -17.49 -2.00
C LEU A 14 -16.45 -18.43 -0.85
N THR A 15 -16.06 -19.67 -1.19
CA THR A 15 -15.62 -20.67 -0.19
C THR A 15 -14.36 -20.22 0.53
N LYS A 16 -13.37 -19.69 -0.21
CA LYS A 16 -12.15 -19.14 0.39
C LYS A 16 -12.44 -17.93 1.27
N ALA A 17 -13.33 -17.05 0.84
CA ALA A 17 -13.73 -15.87 1.61
C ALA A 17 -14.40 -16.23 2.94
N LYS A 18 -15.28 -17.24 2.96
CA LYS A 18 -15.89 -17.75 4.20
C LYS A 18 -14.84 -18.31 5.18
N ARG A 19 -13.92 -19.16 4.70
CA ARG A 19 -12.83 -19.68 5.53
C ARG A 19 -11.93 -18.57 6.08
N LEU A 20 -11.64 -17.55 5.28
CA LEU A 20 -10.86 -16.40 5.71
C LEU A 20 -11.59 -15.57 6.78
N SER A 21 -12.90 -15.40 6.60
CA SER A 21 -13.80 -14.73 7.55
C SER A 21 -13.80 -15.40 8.91
N GLU A 22 -13.95 -16.72 8.95
CA GLU A 22 -13.88 -17.53 10.18
C GLU A 22 -12.50 -17.43 10.84
N LYS A 23 -11.43 -17.66 10.07
CA LYS A 23 -10.05 -17.62 10.58
C LYS A 23 -9.68 -16.26 11.20
N ARG A 24 -10.21 -15.15 10.66
CA ARG A 24 -9.92 -13.79 11.15
C ARG A 24 -10.96 -13.23 12.10
N GLY A 25 -12.06 -13.95 12.36
CA GLY A 25 -13.16 -13.46 13.21
C GLY A 25 -13.82 -12.18 12.69
N LYS A 26 -13.84 -11.96 11.37
CA LYS A 26 -14.40 -10.75 10.74
C LYS A 26 -15.35 -11.13 9.62
N SER A 27 -16.42 -10.39 9.40
CA SER A 27 -17.34 -10.62 8.28
C SER A 27 -16.65 -10.37 6.93
N ILE A 28 -17.14 -11.05 5.87
CA ILE A 28 -16.62 -10.86 4.51
C ILE A 28 -16.73 -9.39 4.08
N SER A 29 -17.85 -8.72 4.38
CA SER A 29 -18.03 -7.29 4.09
C SER A 29 -16.96 -6.44 4.78
N ARG A 30 -16.63 -6.74 6.04
CA ARG A 30 -15.58 -5.99 6.76
C ARG A 30 -14.20 -6.23 6.17
N LEU A 31 -13.88 -7.48 5.83
CA LEU A 31 -12.63 -7.83 5.16
C LEU A 31 -12.48 -7.12 3.80
N PHE A 32 -13.59 -7.00 3.06
CA PHE A 32 -13.61 -6.28 1.80
C PHE A 32 -13.45 -4.78 1.98
N GLU A 33 -14.17 -4.15 2.92
CA GLU A 33 -14.00 -2.74 3.28
C GLU A 33 -12.53 -2.44 3.61
N GLU A 34 -11.92 -3.23 4.50
CA GLU A 34 -10.51 -3.06 4.90
C GLU A 34 -9.54 -3.22 3.72
N TYR A 35 -9.80 -4.18 2.82
CA TYR A 35 -8.99 -4.35 1.62
C TYR A 35 -9.08 -3.14 0.69
N VAL A 36 -10.29 -2.65 0.42
CA VAL A 36 -10.50 -1.51 -0.48
C VAL A 36 -9.94 -0.23 0.11
N GLU A 37 -10.17 0.04 1.40
CA GLU A 37 -9.62 1.19 2.12
C GLU A 37 -8.09 1.12 2.18
N GLY A 38 -7.52 -0.05 2.44
CA GLY A 38 -6.07 -0.24 2.50
C GLY A 38 -5.35 -0.19 1.15
N ASN A 39 -6.09 -0.34 0.04
CA ASN A 39 -5.56 -0.24 -1.32
C ASN A 39 -5.92 1.10 -2.00
N GLN A 40 -6.45 2.08 -1.27
CA GLN A 40 -6.61 3.40 -1.83
C GLN A 40 -5.23 3.96 -2.19
N PRO A 41 -5.04 4.48 -3.43
CA PRO A 41 -3.82 5.19 -3.75
C PRO A 41 -3.70 6.32 -2.73
N ILE A 42 -2.60 6.33 -1.98
CA ILE A 42 -2.28 7.44 -1.08
C ILE A 42 -2.25 8.67 -1.97
N SER A 43 -3.31 9.48 -1.95
CA SER A 43 -3.28 10.78 -2.60
C SER A 43 -2.13 11.52 -1.94
N ALA A 44 -1.12 11.88 -2.72
CA ALA A 44 0.04 12.60 -2.19
C ALA A 44 -0.50 13.80 -1.41
N THR A 45 -0.21 13.83 -0.12
CA THR A 45 -0.58 14.99 0.70
C THR A 45 0.31 16.16 0.27
N PRO A 46 -0.12 17.42 0.43
CA PRO A 46 0.73 18.57 0.11
C PRO A 46 2.11 18.51 0.79
N ILE A 47 2.17 17.90 1.98
CA ILE A 47 3.41 17.63 2.72
C ILE A 47 4.26 16.56 2.00
N ALA A 48 3.67 15.45 1.55
CA ALA A 48 4.38 14.42 0.80
C ALA A 48 4.93 14.96 -0.53
N ASP A 49 4.20 15.84 -1.22
CA ASP A 49 4.69 16.49 -2.45
C ASP A 49 5.79 17.51 -2.17
N SER A 50 5.69 18.27 -1.07
CA SER A 50 6.76 19.17 -0.63
C SER A 50 8.04 18.40 -0.29
N LEU A 51 7.93 17.31 0.47
CA LEU A 51 9.05 16.43 0.79
C LEU A 51 9.65 15.79 -0.46
N ARG A 52 8.81 15.33 -1.40
CA ARG A 52 9.27 14.81 -2.70
C ARG A 52 10.04 15.87 -3.48
N GLY A 53 9.60 17.12 -3.46
CA GLY A 53 10.30 18.24 -4.10
C GLY A 53 11.66 18.52 -3.47
N ILE A 54 11.76 18.50 -2.14
CA ILE A 54 13.02 18.66 -1.40
C ILE A 54 13.97 17.49 -1.70
N LEU A 55 13.47 16.25 -1.65
CA LEU A 55 14.25 15.06 -1.94
C LEU A 55 14.74 15.04 -3.40
N LYS A 56 13.91 15.45 -4.36
CA LYS A 56 14.31 15.54 -5.76
C LYS A 56 15.40 16.61 -5.98
N LYS A 57 15.32 17.73 -5.26
CA LYS A 57 16.38 18.75 -5.27
C LYS A 57 17.68 18.24 -4.65
N ALA A 58 17.60 17.53 -3.52
CA ALA A 58 18.76 16.96 -2.84
C ALA A 58 19.42 15.81 -3.63
N ALA A 59 18.62 15.00 -4.32
CA ALA A 59 19.08 13.90 -5.17
C ALA A 59 19.75 14.39 -6.47
N GLY A 60 19.42 15.59 -6.95
CA GLY A 60 19.91 16.10 -8.23
C GLY A 60 19.54 15.16 -9.40
N ASN A 61 20.51 14.84 -10.25
CA ASN A 61 20.37 13.88 -11.36
C ASN A 61 20.83 12.46 -11.00
N LYS A 62 21.18 12.19 -9.73
CA LYS A 62 21.66 10.87 -9.34
C LYS A 62 20.53 9.84 -9.37
N SER A 63 20.82 8.66 -9.91
CA SER A 63 19.91 7.53 -9.87
C SER A 63 19.73 7.03 -8.43
N TYR A 64 18.60 6.40 -8.16
CA TYR A 64 18.34 5.75 -6.87
C TYR A 64 19.45 4.76 -6.48
N GLU A 65 20.00 4.04 -7.47
CA GLU A 65 21.06 3.06 -7.24
C GLU A 65 22.37 3.73 -6.78
N GLU A 66 22.70 4.88 -7.34
CA GLU A 66 23.91 5.65 -6.99
C GLU A 66 23.80 6.21 -5.57
N LEU A 67 22.66 6.80 -5.23
CA LEU A 67 22.39 7.32 -3.88
C LEU A 67 22.41 6.21 -2.84
N ARG A 68 21.88 5.03 -3.19
CA ARG A 68 21.87 3.86 -2.31
C ARG A 68 23.28 3.29 -2.11
N ALA A 69 24.09 3.24 -3.16
CA ALA A 69 25.47 2.79 -3.08
C ALA A 69 26.32 3.73 -2.20
N GLU A 70 26.17 5.04 -2.38
CA GLU A 70 26.88 6.06 -1.59
C GLU A 70 26.50 5.99 -0.10
N ALA A 71 25.21 5.85 0.21
CA ALA A 71 24.74 5.68 1.59
C ALA A 71 25.22 4.37 2.24
N MET A 72 25.34 3.28 1.47
CA MET A 72 25.90 2.03 1.98
C MET A 72 27.40 2.14 2.24
N LYS A 73 28.13 2.83 1.36
CA LYS A 73 29.55 3.10 1.52
C LYS A 73 29.83 3.97 2.75
N GLU A 74 29.03 5.01 2.96
CA GLU A 74 29.13 5.88 4.14
C GLU A 74 28.82 5.13 5.44
N LYS A 75 27.79 4.28 5.44
CA LYS A 75 27.35 3.56 6.64
C LYS A 75 28.23 2.36 7.01
N TYR A 76 28.77 1.66 6.02
CA TYR A 76 29.47 0.39 6.22
C TYR A 76 30.95 0.39 5.77
N GLY A 77 31.43 1.50 5.18
CA GLY A 77 32.84 1.67 4.82
C GLY A 77 33.34 0.79 3.67
N VAL A 78 32.44 0.26 2.83
CA VAL A 78 32.77 -0.58 1.67
C VAL A 78 32.84 0.24 0.39
#